data_AF-A0A7R9ZG11-F1
#
_entry.id   AF-A0A7R9ZG11-F1
#
_cell.length_a   1.000
_cell.length_b   1.000
_cell.length_c   1.000
_cell.angle_alpha   90.00
_cell.angle_beta   90.00
_cell.angle_gamma   90.00
#
_symmetry.space_group_name_H-M   'P 1'
#
loop_
_entity.id
_entity.type
_entity.pdbx_description
1 polymer ?
#
loop_
_entity_poly.entity_id
_entity_poly.type
_entity_poly.pdbx_seq_one_letter_code
_entity_poly.pdbx_strand_id
1 'polypeptide(L)'
;VRCKVITQSIEIANCTNVVLRIEKEATVATVQADLCQGLRIEFRDAPSGKNPGLVQPNGAVTRNTTVFWGEDTNDRVYHAGVSDLAVATYRDGYLDLECSADYKKLGAEAVGNATEEEVQFVTSVVDGELITERVSAAGGGGSARPMTEREVQEEKRKKEMKMK
;
A
#
# COMPACT_ATOMS: atom_id res chain seq x y z
N VAL A 1 5.61 20.26 -5.91
CA VAL A 1 6.90 20.33 -5.18
C VAL A 1 7.71 19.11 -5.58
N ARG A 2 9.03 19.24 -5.82
CA ARG A 2 9.92 18.09 -6.04
C ARG A 2 10.91 18.04 -4.87
N CYS A 3 10.94 16.94 -4.15
CA CYS A 3 11.81 16.75 -2.99
C CYS A 3 12.34 15.32 -2.95
N LYS A 4 13.43 15.12 -2.20
CA LYS A 4 13.93 13.78 -1.87
C LYS A 4 13.30 13.36 -0.56
N VAL A 5 12.58 12.24 -0.57
CA VAL A 5 12.03 11.63 0.64
C VAL A 5 13.12 10.73 1.25
N ILE A 6 13.38 10.88 2.54
CA ILE A 6 14.34 10.05 3.30
C ILE A 6 13.60 8.95 4.08
N THR A 7 12.29 9.11 4.24
CA THR A 7 11.41 8.18 4.95
C THR A 7 10.87 7.09 4.03
N GLN A 8 10.53 5.94 4.60
CA GLN A 8 9.87 4.85 3.87
C GLN A 8 8.34 4.97 3.84
N SER A 9 7.79 5.91 4.61
CA SER A 9 6.36 6.19 4.67
C SER A 9 6.06 7.64 4.27
N ILE A 10 4.91 7.83 3.65
CA ILE A 10 4.33 9.14 3.33
C ILE A 10 2.90 9.17 3.88
N GLU A 11 2.56 10.25 4.59
CA GLU A 11 1.21 10.52 5.07
C GLU A 11 0.63 11.72 4.32
N ILE A 12 -0.60 11.60 3.84
CA ILE A 12 -1.33 12.64 3.12
C ILE A 12 -2.70 12.77 3.77
N ALA A 13 -2.99 13.92 4.37
CA ALA A 13 -4.27 14.13 5.06
C ALA A 13 -4.96 15.40 4.58
N ASN A 14 -6.29 15.38 4.47
CA ASN A 14 -7.13 16.53 4.15
C ASN A 14 -6.71 17.28 2.87
N CYS A 15 -6.29 16.52 1.85
CA CYS A 15 -5.78 17.08 0.59
C CYS A 15 -6.80 16.92 -0.54
N THR A 16 -6.79 17.85 -1.49
CA THR A 16 -7.66 17.81 -2.67
C THR A 16 -6.84 17.98 -3.95
N ASN A 17 -7.09 17.15 -4.97
CA ASN A 17 -6.46 17.22 -6.29
C ASN A 17 -4.91 17.13 -6.22
N VAL A 18 -4.41 16.12 -5.50
CA VAL A 18 -2.97 15.89 -5.33
C VAL A 18 -2.51 14.74 -6.22
N VAL A 19 -1.36 14.91 -6.85
CA VAL A 19 -0.64 13.83 -7.53
C VAL A 19 0.68 13.59 -6.81
N LEU A 20 0.82 12.42 -6.20
CA LEU A 20 2.05 11.91 -5.63
C LEU A 20 2.74 11.00 -6.65
N ARG A 21 3.92 11.40 -7.14
CA ARG A 21 4.75 10.56 -8.00
C ARG A 21 6.00 10.12 -7.24
N ILE A 22 6.18 8.81 -7.13
CA ILE A 22 7.37 8.18 -6.58
C ILE A 22 8.20 7.68 -7.76
N GLU A 23 9.37 8.28 -7.95
CA GLU A 23 10.30 7.94 -9.04
C GLU A 23 11.28 6.84 -8.62
N LYS A 24 12.00 6.27 -9.59
CA LYS A 24 12.96 5.17 -9.46
C LYS A 24 14.02 5.32 -8.36
N GLU A 25 14.36 6.55 -7.97
CA GLU A 25 15.37 6.82 -6.94
C GLU A 25 14.79 6.95 -5.52
N ALA A 26 13.47 6.83 -5.36
CA ALA A 26 12.77 6.99 -4.08
C ALA A 26 12.11 5.68 -3.64
N THR A 27 12.45 5.22 -2.44
CA THR A 27 11.82 4.05 -1.82
C THR A 27 10.72 4.50 -0.87
N VAL A 28 9.48 4.17 -1.21
CA VAL A 28 8.31 4.40 -0.34
C VAL A 28 7.59 3.07 -0.21
N ALA A 29 7.72 2.43 0.93
CA ALA A 29 7.04 1.16 1.21
C ALA A 29 5.54 1.40 1.43
N THR A 30 5.22 2.44 2.19
CA THR A 30 3.86 2.70 2.67
C THR A 30 3.41 4.11 2.34
N VAL A 31 2.19 4.24 1.83
CA VAL A 31 1.48 5.52 1.80
C VAL A 31 0.25 5.40 2.71
N GLN A 32 -0.02 6.42 3.51
CA GLN A 32 -1.26 6.57 4.24
C GLN A 32 -1.99 7.81 3.74
N ALA A 33 -3.25 7.67 3.37
CA ALA A 33 -4.07 8.75 2.85
C ALA A 33 -5.40 8.86 3.61
N ASP A 34 -5.62 9.99 4.28
CA ASP A 34 -6.79 10.21 5.11
C ASP A 34 -7.58 11.43 4.65
N LEU A 35 -8.91 11.32 4.53
CA LEU A 35 -9.81 12.45 4.23
C LEU A 35 -9.41 13.24 2.98
N CYS A 36 -9.01 12.53 1.91
CA CYS A 36 -8.55 13.14 0.67
C CYS A 36 -9.60 13.03 -0.46
N GLN A 37 -9.53 13.93 -1.44
CA GLN A 37 -10.37 13.89 -2.64
C GLN A 37 -9.52 14.09 -3.90
N GLY A 38 -9.68 13.24 -4.92
CA GLY A 38 -8.94 13.37 -6.18
C GLY A 38 -7.44 13.13 -6.00
N LEU A 39 -7.07 12.06 -5.31
CA LEU A 39 -5.68 11.71 -5.03
C LEU A 39 -5.20 10.70 -6.09
N ARG A 40 -4.10 11.02 -6.77
CA ARG A 40 -3.41 10.07 -7.67
C ARG A 40 -2.04 9.72 -7.12
N ILE A 41 -1.75 8.43 -6.99
CA ILE A 41 -0.46 7.90 -6.52
C ILE A 41 0.15 7.10 -7.67
N GLU A 42 1.35 7.48 -8.10
CA GLU A 42 2.07 6.81 -9.20
C GLU A 42 3.42 6.30 -8.70
N PHE A 43 3.63 4.99 -8.78
CA PHE A 43 4.90 4.33 -8.48
C PHE A 43 5.64 4.04 -9.80
N ARG A 44 6.59 4.90 -10.17
CA ARG A 44 7.31 4.86 -11.46
C ARG A 44 8.67 4.20 -11.31
N ASP A 45 8.75 2.91 -11.64
CA ASP A 45 9.94 2.08 -11.38
C ASP A 45 10.41 2.18 -9.93
N ALA A 46 9.48 2.52 -9.02
CA ALA A 46 9.77 2.82 -7.62
C ALA A 46 10.22 1.53 -6.92
N PRO A 47 11.38 1.53 -6.24
CA PRO A 47 11.83 0.37 -5.50
C PRO A 47 10.91 0.09 -4.31
N SER A 48 10.61 -1.19 -4.07
CA SER A 48 9.93 -1.68 -2.87
C SER A 48 10.72 -1.36 -1.59
N GLY A 49 10.01 -1.27 -0.46
CA GLY A 49 10.62 -1.16 0.87
C GLY A 49 11.56 -2.31 1.22
N LYS A 50 11.40 -3.48 0.59
CA LYS A 50 12.21 -4.68 0.85
C LYS A 50 13.52 -4.77 0.10
N ASN A 51 13.92 -3.77 -0.68
CA ASN A 51 15.19 -3.89 -1.42
C ASN A 51 16.35 -4.15 -0.46
N PRO A 52 16.94 -5.36 -0.48
CA PRO A 52 18.08 -5.66 0.35
C PRO A 52 19.23 -4.86 -0.23
N GLY A 53 19.61 -3.79 0.46
CA GLY A 53 20.97 -3.27 0.37
C GLY A 53 21.93 -4.31 0.93
N LEU A 54 22.13 -5.45 0.26
CA LEU A 54 23.29 -6.28 0.51
C LEU A 54 24.48 -5.61 -0.18
N VAL A 55 24.99 -4.56 0.47
CA VAL A 55 26.40 -4.20 0.30
C VAL A 55 27.17 -5.39 0.88
N GLN A 56 27.82 -6.17 0.02
CA GLN A 56 28.73 -7.20 0.50
C GLN A 56 29.82 -6.55 1.37
N PRO A 57 30.44 -7.29 2.32
CA PRO A 57 31.53 -6.77 3.16
C PRO A 57 32.73 -6.17 2.38
N ASN A 58 32.82 -6.43 1.08
CA ASN A 58 33.83 -5.90 0.15
C ASN A 58 33.38 -4.65 -0.63
N GLY A 59 32.21 -4.08 -0.35
CA GLY A 59 31.65 -2.92 -1.05
C GLY A 59 30.99 -3.23 -2.40
N ALA A 60 30.90 -4.50 -2.80
CA ALA A 60 30.22 -4.89 -4.03
C ALA A 60 28.70 -4.96 -3.81
N VAL A 61 27.95 -4.28 -4.68
CA VAL A 61 26.49 -4.40 -4.75
C VAL A 61 26.17 -5.59 -5.66
N THR A 62 25.75 -6.72 -5.10
CA THR A 62 25.16 -7.80 -5.91
C THR A 62 23.76 -7.38 -6.32
N ARG A 63 23.64 -6.70 -7.47
CA ARG A 63 22.35 -6.45 -8.13
C ARG A 63 21.85 -7.75 -8.76
N ASN A 64 21.19 -8.60 -7.98
CA ASN A 64 20.30 -9.60 -8.58
C ASN A 64 18.87 -9.20 -8.21
N THR A 65 18.19 -8.61 -9.20
CA THR A 65 16.80 -8.14 -9.24
C THR A 65 16.42 -7.05 -8.22
N THR A 66 16.32 -5.80 -8.69
CA THR A 66 15.57 -4.75 -7.98
C THR A 66 14.14 -5.24 -7.76
N VAL A 67 13.67 -5.24 -6.52
CA VAL A 67 12.27 -5.50 -6.20
C VAL A 67 11.51 -4.19 -6.36
N PHE A 68 10.49 -4.16 -7.19
CA PHE A 68 9.68 -2.98 -7.41
C PHE A 68 8.48 -2.93 -6.48
N TRP A 69 7.96 -1.72 -6.25
CA TRP A 69 6.77 -1.54 -5.41
C TRP A 69 5.61 -2.37 -5.96
N GLY A 70 4.99 -3.16 -5.08
CA GLY A 70 3.91 -4.10 -5.43
C GLY A 70 4.40 -5.54 -5.64
N GLU A 71 5.70 -5.78 -5.71
CA GLU A 71 6.26 -7.15 -5.69
C GLU A 71 6.48 -7.65 -4.25
N ASP A 72 6.51 -6.75 -3.27
CA ASP A 72 6.49 -7.08 -1.84
C ASP A 72 5.07 -6.98 -1.28
N THR A 73 4.64 -8.01 -0.55
CA THR A 73 3.36 -8.05 0.17
C THR A 73 3.24 -7.00 1.28
N ASN A 74 4.32 -6.32 1.65
CA ASN A 74 4.31 -5.19 2.58
C ASN A 74 4.11 -3.82 1.93
N ASP A 75 4.25 -3.72 0.61
CA ASP A 75 4.03 -2.48 -0.12
C ASP A 75 2.54 -2.17 -0.15
N ARG A 76 2.14 -1.05 0.45
CA ARG A 76 0.74 -0.76 0.76
C ARG A 76 0.37 0.71 0.70
N VAL A 77 -0.83 0.97 0.23
CA VAL A 77 -1.51 2.26 0.40
C VAL A 77 -2.67 2.05 1.36
N TYR A 78 -2.53 2.55 2.59
CA TYR A 78 -3.62 2.61 3.55
C TYR A 78 -4.46 3.86 3.28
N HIS A 79 -5.78 3.74 3.33
CA HIS A 79 -6.62 4.91 3.16
C HIS A 79 -7.96 4.84 3.90
N ALA A 80 -8.43 5.99 4.38
CA ALA A 80 -9.72 6.17 5.05
C ALA A 80 -10.36 7.50 4.63
N GLY A 81 -11.66 7.48 4.32
CA GLY A 81 -12.39 8.69 3.90
C GLY A 81 -11.84 9.32 2.61
N VAL A 82 -11.22 8.53 1.74
CA VAL A 82 -10.67 8.99 0.46
C VAL A 82 -11.66 8.74 -0.68
N SER A 83 -11.96 9.79 -1.43
CA SER A 83 -12.81 9.75 -2.64
C SER A 83 -11.97 10.04 -3.88
N ASP A 84 -12.32 9.40 -5.01
CA ASP A 84 -11.57 9.53 -6.27
C ASP A 84 -10.05 9.27 -6.11
N LEU A 85 -9.70 8.14 -5.48
CA LEU A 85 -8.33 7.64 -5.40
C LEU A 85 -7.99 6.89 -6.70
N ALA A 86 -6.82 7.18 -7.27
CA ALA A 86 -6.20 6.38 -8.32
C ALA A 86 -4.80 5.96 -7.89
N VAL A 87 -4.48 4.67 -7.99
CA VAL A 87 -3.13 4.14 -7.72
C VAL A 87 -2.64 3.42 -8.96
N ALA A 88 -1.42 3.68 -9.38
CA ALA A 88 -0.82 3.05 -10.54
C ALA A 88 0.66 2.72 -10.33
N THR A 89 1.08 1.58 -10.86
CA THR A 89 2.50 1.24 -11.04
C THR A 89 2.88 1.46 -12.50
N TYR A 90 4.11 1.92 -12.72
CA TYR A 90 4.71 2.01 -14.05
C TYR A 90 6.02 1.24 -14.06
N ARG A 91 6.30 0.60 -15.20
CA ARG A 91 7.54 -0.12 -15.50
C ARG A 91 8.09 0.36 -16.83
N ASP A 92 9.34 0.83 -16.82
CA ASP A 92 10.01 1.39 -18.00
C ASP A 92 9.16 2.46 -18.73
N GLY A 93 8.43 3.26 -17.95
CA GLY A 93 7.55 4.32 -18.45
C GLY A 93 6.17 3.89 -18.95
N TYR A 94 5.87 2.59 -18.98
CA TYR A 94 4.55 2.06 -19.35
C TYR A 94 3.71 1.77 -18.11
N LEU A 95 2.39 1.95 -18.23
CA LEU A 95 1.45 1.55 -17.19
C LEU A 95 1.53 0.03 -17.02
N ASP A 96 1.71 -0.42 -15.79
CA ASP A 96 1.84 -1.83 -15.42
C ASP A 96 0.56 -2.30 -14.73
N LEU A 97 0.24 -1.76 -13.56
CA LEU A 97 -1.01 -2.01 -12.84
C LEU A 97 -1.70 -0.69 -12.51
N GLU A 98 -3.03 -0.71 -12.46
CA GLU A 98 -3.82 0.41 -11.93
C GLU A 98 -5.05 -0.07 -11.18
N CYS A 99 -5.49 0.75 -10.23
CA CYS A 99 -6.79 0.61 -9.59
C CYS A 99 -7.34 1.98 -9.22
N SER A 100 -8.65 2.02 -8.98
CA SER A 100 -9.31 3.18 -8.41
C SER A 100 -10.12 2.77 -7.18
N ALA A 101 -10.26 3.70 -6.25
CA ALA A 101 -10.98 3.49 -5.02
C ALA A 101 -11.76 4.73 -4.61
N ASP A 102 -12.93 4.51 -4.02
CA ASP A 102 -13.74 5.54 -3.41
C ASP A 102 -14.41 4.90 -2.21
N TYR A 103 -14.17 5.44 -1.01
CA TYR A 103 -14.60 4.80 0.23
C TYR A 103 -16.12 4.54 0.26
N LYS A 104 -16.94 5.46 -0.28
CA LYS A 104 -18.40 5.27 -0.33
C LYS A 104 -18.78 4.15 -1.30
N LYS A 105 -18.15 4.11 -2.48
CA LYS A 105 -18.40 3.04 -3.47
C LYS A 105 -17.91 1.67 -2.99
N LEU A 106 -16.90 1.66 -2.13
CA LEU A 106 -16.39 0.47 -1.45
C LEU A 106 -17.28 0.02 -0.27
N GLY A 107 -18.39 0.70 -0.01
CA GLY A 107 -19.35 0.35 1.04
C GLY A 107 -18.87 0.73 2.44
N ALA A 108 -18.13 1.83 2.56
CA ALA A 108 -17.89 2.43 3.87
C ALA A 108 -19.22 2.87 4.48
N GLU A 109 -19.51 2.40 5.69
CA GLU A 109 -20.70 2.71 6.45
C GLU A 109 -20.28 2.98 7.89
N ALA A 110 -21.01 3.87 8.57
CA ALA A 110 -20.80 4.13 9.99
C ALA A 110 -21.13 2.88 10.81
N VAL A 111 -20.24 2.49 11.72
CA VAL A 111 -20.41 1.32 12.60
C VAL A 111 -20.06 1.72 14.03
N GLY A 112 -21.07 1.67 14.91
CA GLY A 112 -20.91 2.10 16.30
C GLY A 112 -20.59 3.60 16.39
N ASN A 113 -19.42 3.93 16.94
CA ASN A 113 -18.95 5.32 17.03
C ASN A 113 -18.08 5.74 15.84
N ALA A 114 -17.72 4.82 14.94
CA ALA A 114 -16.93 5.15 13.76
C ALA A 114 -17.85 5.65 12.64
N THR A 115 -17.47 6.76 12.03
CA THR A 115 -18.07 7.35 10.83
C THR A 115 -17.70 6.55 9.57
N GLU A 116 -18.37 6.81 8.45
CA GLU A 116 -18.02 6.18 7.16
C GLU A 116 -16.60 6.57 6.72
N GLU A 117 -16.16 7.80 7.00
CA GLU A 117 -14.82 8.28 6.70
C GLU A 117 -13.72 7.56 7.50
N GLU A 118 -14.05 7.01 8.66
CA GLU A 118 -13.10 6.29 9.52
C GLU A 118 -12.94 4.81 9.11
N VAL A 119 -13.70 4.33 8.12
CA VAL A 119 -13.54 2.98 7.59
C VAL A 119 -12.24 2.89 6.79
N GLN A 120 -11.35 2.00 7.24
CA GLN A 120 -10.04 1.80 6.65
C GLN A 120 -10.06 0.76 5.53
N PHE A 121 -9.30 1.06 4.47
CA PHE A 121 -9.04 0.21 3.33
C PHE A 121 -7.54 0.14 3.06
N VAL A 122 -7.14 -0.91 2.36
CA VAL A 122 -5.76 -1.11 1.89
C VAL A 122 -5.81 -1.38 0.40
N THR A 123 -5.01 -0.64 -0.34
CA THR A 123 -4.68 -0.95 -1.72
C THR A 123 -3.29 -1.59 -1.78
N SER A 124 -3.21 -2.77 -2.39
CA SER A 124 -1.97 -3.55 -2.53
C SER A 124 -2.07 -4.52 -3.70
N VAL A 125 -0.93 -5.05 -4.14
CA VAL A 125 -0.91 -6.10 -5.18
C VAL A 125 -1.21 -7.46 -4.56
N VAL A 126 -2.18 -8.16 -5.11
CA VAL A 126 -2.59 -9.51 -4.72
C VAL A 126 -2.73 -10.34 -5.99
N ASP A 127 -2.03 -11.47 -6.05
CA ASP A 127 -2.03 -12.38 -7.21
C ASP A 127 -1.75 -11.69 -8.56
N GLY A 128 -0.93 -10.64 -8.55
CA GLY A 128 -0.54 -9.88 -9.73
C GLY A 128 -1.49 -8.73 -10.09
N GLU A 129 -2.55 -8.50 -9.32
CA GLU A 129 -3.51 -7.41 -9.54
C GLU A 129 -3.45 -6.38 -8.42
N LEU A 130 -3.54 -5.09 -8.78
CA LEU A 130 -3.66 -4.03 -7.79
C LEU A 130 -5.12 -3.93 -7.35
N ILE A 131 -5.41 -4.30 -6.10
CA ILE A 131 -6.78 -4.34 -5.57
C ILE A 131 -6.90 -3.53 -4.28
N THR A 132 -8.13 -3.10 -3.98
CA THR A 132 -8.48 -2.43 -2.73
C THR A 132 -9.36 -3.33 -1.88
N GLU A 133 -8.95 -3.59 -0.64
CA GLU A 133 -9.67 -4.43 0.31
C GLU A 133 -9.96 -3.66 1.60
N ARG A 134 -11.08 -3.97 2.26
CA ARG A 134 -11.41 -3.41 3.58
C ARG A 134 -10.50 -4.01 4.66
N VAL A 135 -10.04 -3.17 5.58
CA VAL A 135 -9.31 -3.63 6.78
C VAL A 135 -10.28 -4.34 7.72
N SER A 136 -9.89 -5.51 8.22
CA SER A 136 -10.69 -6.30 9.13
C SER A 136 -10.65 -5.71 10.54
N ALA A 137 -11.82 -5.49 11.14
CA ALA A 137 -11.95 -5.05 12.53
C ALA A 137 -11.40 -6.09 13.54
N ALA A 138 -11.31 -7.36 13.15
CA ALA A 138 -10.75 -8.43 13.98
C ALA A 138 -9.21 -8.49 13.96
N GLY A 139 -8.56 -7.63 13.17
CA GLY A 139 -7.12 -7.63 12.90
C GLY A 139 -6.26 -7.02 14.02
N GLY A 140 -6.32 -7.59 15.24
CA GLY A 140 -5.46 -7.21 16.37
C GLY A 140 -4.72 -8.38 17.03
N GLY A 141 -4.89 -9.60 16.54
CA GLY A 141 -4.33 -10.83 17.13
C GLY A 141 -2.89 -11.14 16.73
N GLY A 142 -1.95 -10.23 16.99
CA GLY A 142 -0.50 -10.49 16.95
C GLY A 142 0.27 -10.09 15.68
N SER A 143 -0.37 -9.46 14.70
CA SER A 143 0.32 -8.84 13.54
C SER A 143 0.63 -7.38 13.86
N ALA A 144 1.84 -6.91 13.52
CA ALA A 144 2.26 -5.52 13.72
C ALA A 144 1.62 -4.52 12.73
N ARG A 145 0.90 -5.02 11.70
CA ARG A 145 0.24 -4.21 10.67
C ARG A 145 -1.27 -4.52 10.58
N PRO A 146 -2.12 -3.56 10.18
CA PRO A 146 -3.52 -3.82 9.87
C PRO A 146 -3.65 -4.90 8.79
N MET A 147 -4.65 -5.77 8.91
CA MET A 147 -4.85 -6.90 7.98
C MET A 147 -6.20 -6.77 7.27
N THR A 148 -6.26 -7.21 6.02
CA THR A 148 -7.54 -7.35 5.30
C THR A 148 -8.29 -8.60 5.78
N GLU A 149 -9.58 -8.71 5.50
CA GLU A 149 -10.35 -9.90 5.90
C GLU A 149 -9.80 -11.19 5.28
N ARG A 150 -9.35 -11.13 4.02
CA ARG A 150 -8.68 -12.24 3.33
C ARG A 150 -7.44 -12.69 4.10
N GLU A 151 -6.58 -11.75 4.50
CA GLU A 151 -5.35 -12.05 5.25
C GLU A 151 -5.64 -12.67 6.62
N VAL A 152 -6.67 -12.17 7.31
CA VAL A 152 -7.13 -12.75 8.57
C VAL A 152 -7.55 -14.21 8.39
N GLN A 153 -8.28 -14.52 7.33
CA GLN A 153 -8.72 -15.88 7.01
C GLN A 153 -7.55 -16.80 6.64
N GLU A 154 -6.59 -16.31 5.85
CA GLU A 154 -5.38 -17.04 5.50
C GLU A 154 -4.55 -17.40 6.75
N GLU A 155 -4.37 -16.46 7.67
CA GLU A 155 -3.62 -16.69 8.91
C GLU A 155 -4.33 -17.68 9.84
N LYS A 156 -5.67 -17.61 9.94
CA LYS A 156 -6.46 -18.61 10.68
C LYS A 156 -6.24 -20.01 10.10
N ARG A 157 -6.34 -20.16 8.78
CA ARG A 157 -6.10 -21.44 8.08
C ARG A 157 -4.70 -21.99 8.32
N LYS A 158 -3.66 -21.14 8.25
CA LYS A 158 -2.27 -21.54 8.53
C LYS A 158 -2.08 -22.00 9.98
N LYS A 159 -2.70 -21.33 10.95
CA LYS A 159 -2.64 -21.73 12.37
C LYS A 159 -3.31 -23.07 12.60
N GLU A 160 -4.49 -23.30 12.02
CA GLU A 160 -5.19 -24.59 12.10
C GLU A 160 -4.41 -25.73 11.46
N MET A 161 -3.73 -25.49 10.33
CA MET A 161 -2.86 -26.48 9.69
C MET A 161 -1.61 -26.82 10.51
N LYS A 162 -1.05 -25.86 11.27
CA LYS A 162 0.14 -26.07 12.12
C LYS A 162 -0.17 -26.76 13.45
N MET A 163 -1.44 -26.78 13.87
CA MET A 163 -1.90 -27.46 15.08
C MET A 163 -2.34 -28.91 14.84
N LYS A 164 -2.37 -29.35 13.59
CA LYS A 164 -2.58 -30.75 13.18
C LYS A 164 -1.25 -31.42 12.90
#